data_AF-A0A0C9SR24-F1
#
_entry.id   AF-A0A0C9SR24-F1
#
_cell.length_a   1.000
_cell.length_b   1.000
_cell.length_c   1.000
_cell.angle_alpha   90.00
_cell.angle_beta   90.00
_cell.angle_gamma   90.00
#
_symmetry.space_group_name_H-M   'P 1'
#
loop_
_entity.id
_entity.type
_entity.pdbx_description
1 polymer ?
#
loop_
_entity_poly.entity_id
_entity_poly.type
_entity_poly.pdbx_seq_one_letter_code
_entity_poly.pdbx_strand_id
1 'polypeptide(L)'
;QEIIPGRAMLITVPWHATLTLTILNIYAPNSAAENRQFWSDLKVKWEMEAIPAPDLMLGDFNLVEDAIDRLPCHNDAQAAVTSLSEFRALFQLEDGWRNTNPTSKMFSFFQESTGSHSRIDRIYSSPEINNTGRNWAIEPVGILTDHRMVSVEVIDQKAPYIGRGRWTMPLHLIRDKILGEEIHKLGLTLQDDLERNKHNRTEENNPQILFKQFKDSVIAATRTRARIAIPKMDQQIKRLKTTLDSTLNNPDLNSEEKLESASLMQ
;
A
#
# COMPACT_ATOMS: atom_id res chain seq x y z
N GLN A 1 4.12 20.50 6.69
CA GLN A 1 3.34 21.61 7.26
C GLN A 1 2.01 21.07 7.73
N GLU A 2 1.65 21.29 8.99
CA GLU A 2 0.32 20.93 9.49
C GLU A 2 -0.67 22.02 9.08
N ILE A 3 -1.77 21.66 8.40
CA ILE A 3 -2.78 22.58 7.89
C ILE A 3 -3.95 22.67 8.86
N ILE A 4 -4.39 21.52 9.37
CA ILE A 4 -5.35 21.38 10.46
C ILE A 4 -4.77 20.38 11.47
N PRO A 5 -4.56 20.80 12.74
CA PRO A 5 -3.92 19.95 13.74
C PRO A 5 -4.53 18.55 13.88
N GLY A 6 -3.70 17.53 13.74
CA GLY A 6 -4.08 16.11 13.83
C GLY A 6 -5.02 15.60 12.73
N ARG A 7 -5.33 16.41 11.71
CA ARG A 7 -6.37 16.10 10.71
C ARG A 7 -5.95 16.35 9.26
N ALA A 8 -5.08 17.32 9.01
CA ALA A 8 -4.57 17.60 7.68
C ALA A 8 -3.11 18.04 7.72
N MET A 9 -2.27 17.37 6.94
CA MET A 9 -0.85 17.68 6.83
C MET A 9 -0.42 17.71 5.36
N LEU A 10 0.20 18.82 4.95
CA LEU A 10 0.81 18.98 3.64
C LEU A 10 2.29 18.64 3.72
N ILE A 11 2.75 17.71 2.88
CA ILE A 11 4.13 17.26 2.81
C ILE A 11 4.63 17.52 1.39
N THR A 12 5.74 18.22 1.26
CA THR A 12 6.43 18.34 -0.03
C THR A 12 7.72 17.54 0.05
N VAL A 13 7.85 16.54 -0.81
CA VAL A 13 9.04 15.69 -0.88
C VAL A 13 9.82 15.96 -2.16
N PRO A 14 11.17 15.93 -2.12
CA PRO A 14 11.96 15.86 -3.34
C PRO A 14 11.60 14.59 -4.10
N TRP A 15 11.34 14.72 -5.40
CA TRP A 15 10.95 13.61 -6.25
C TRP A 15 12.13 13.18 -7.14
N HIS A 16 12.55 14.05 -8.07
CA HIS A 16 13.74 13.83 -8.89
C HIS A 16 14.34 15.16 -9.34
N ALA A 17 15.68 15.27 -9.30
CA ALA A 17 16.41 16.48 -9.63
C ALA A 17 15.84 17.70 -8.88
N THR A 18 15.18 18.63 -9.59
CA THR A 18 14.56 19.83 -9.02
C THR A 18 13.04 19.68 -8.85
N LEU A 19 12.45 18.54 -9.20
CA LEU A 19 11.03 18.27 -9.05
C LEU A 19 10.70 17.90 -7.61
N THR A 20 9.57 18.39 -7.16
CA THR A 20 8.96 18.08 -5.87
C THR A 20 7.59 17.47 -6.10
N LEU A 21 7.14 16.69 -5.14
CA LEU A 21 5.78 16.18 -5.08
C LEU A 21 5.15 16.64 -3.77
N THR A 22 3.97 17.24 -3.87
CA THR A 22 3.20 17.77 -2.76
C THR A 22 2.01 16.85 -2.46
N ILE A 23 1.99 16.29 -1.27
CA ILE A 23 0.97 15.36 -0.78
C ILE A 23 0.21 16.01 0.36
N LEU A 24 -1.10 16.07 0.24
CA LEU A 24 -2.02 16.42 1.31
C LEU A 24 -2.55 15.14 1.97
N ASN A 25 -2.07 14.83 3.17
CA ASN A 25 -2.58 13.74 3.99
C ASN A 25 -3.77 14.21 4.82
N ILE A 26 -4.86 13.45 4.83
CA ILE A 26 -6.12 13.77 5.49
C ILE A 26 -6.55 12.66 6.46
N TYR A 27 -7.09 13.07 7.60
CA TYR A 27 -7.90 12.25 8.48
C TYR A 27 -9.17 13.02 8.87
N ALA A 28 -10.23 12.86 8.08
CA ALA A 28 -11.45 13.67 8.23
C ALA A 28 -12.34 13.20 9.40
N PRO A 29 -13.20 14.07 9.97
CA PRO A 29 -14.14 13.69 11.03
C PRO A 29 -15.21 12.68 10.58
N ASN A 30 -15.71 11.89 11.54
CA ASN A 30 -16.78 10.89 11.32
C ASN A 30 -18.17 11.52 11.18
N SER A 31 -18.46 12.58 11.93
CA SER A 31 -19.77 13.24 11.90
C SER A 31 -19.93 13.97 10.58
N ALA A 32 -21.03 13.74 9.85
CA ALA A 32 -21.30 14.40 8.58
C ALA A 32 -21.25 15.94 8.67
N ALA A 33 -21.68 16.52 9.79
CA ALA A 33 -21.65 17.97 9.99
C ALA A 33 -20.21 18.49 10.18
N GLU A 34 -19.41 17.79 10.99
CA GLU A 34 -18.00 18.14 11.23
C GLU A 34 -17.16 17.90 9.96
N ASN A 35 -17.44 16.83 9.24
CA ASN A 35 -16.79 16.49 7.98
C ASN A 35 -17.05 17.56 6.91
N ARG A 36 -18.31 18.02 6.77
CA ARG A 36 -18.67 19.16 5.91
C ARG A 36 -17.88 20.43 6.28
N GLN A 37 -17.84 20.75 7.57
CA GLN A 37 -17.13 21.94 8.05
C GLN A 37 -15.63 21.83 7.78
N PHE A 38 -15.04 20.66 7.99
CA PHE A 38 -13.63 20.39 7.74
C PHE A 38 -13.21 20.70 6.30
N TRP A 39 -13.96 20.26 5.28
CA TRP A 39 -13.67 20.61 3.89
C TRP A 39 -13.85 22.09 3.58
N SER A 40 -14.85 22.72 4.20
CA SER A 40 -15.09 24.16 4.06
C SER A 40 -13.94 24.98 4.66
N ASP A 41 -13.41 24.57 5.80
CA ASP A 41 -12.28 25.21 6.47
C ASP A 41 -10.98 25.05 5.66
N LEU A 42 -10.74 23.86 5.10
CA LEU A 42 -9.61 23.65 4.18
C LEU A 42 -9.74 24.58 2.97
N LYS A 43 -10.91 24.66 2.33
CA LYS A 43 -11.14 25.57 1.19
C LYS A 43 -10.78 27.01 1.54
N VAL A 44 -11.31 27.53 2.66
CA VAL A 44 -11.03 28.90 3.13
C VAL A 44 -9.53 29.10 3.41
N LYS A 45 -8.84 28.10 3.98
CA LYS A 45 -7.39 28.19 4.20
C LYS A 45 -6.61 28.37 2.90
N TRP A 46 -6.91 27.61 1.85
CA TRP A 46 -6.24 27.78 0.56
C TRP A 46 -6.63 29.07 -0.16
N GLU A 47 -7.81 29.62 0.10
CA GLU A 47 -8.23 30.92 -0.46
C GLU A 47 -7.54 32.10 0.25
N MET A 48 -7.26 31.99 1.54
CA MET A 48 -6.69 33.08 2.35
C MET A 48 -5.17 33.00 2.52
N GLU A 49 -4.59 31.81 2.47
CA GLU A 49 -3.18 31.57 2.75
C GLU A 49 -2.46 31.11 1.46
N ALA A 50 -1.17 31.45 1.32
CA ALA A 50 -0.35 31.03 0.18
C ALA A 50 0.13 29.57 0.33
N ILE A 51 -0.81 28.62 0.39
CA ILE A 51 -0.55 27.20 0.54
C ILE A 51 -0.35 26.56 -0.85
N PRO A 52 0.72 25.76 -1.07
CA PRO A 52 0.91 25.06 -2.34
C PRO A 52 -0.27 24.15 -2.72
N ALA A 53 -0.55 24.05 -4.02
CA ALA A 53 -1.51 23.08 -4.53
C ALA A 53 -0.95 21.65 -4.34
N PRO A 54 -1.74 20.69 -3.84
CA PRO A 54 -1.33 19.30 -3.77
C PRO A 54 -1.36 18.62 -5.14
N ASP A 55 -0.35 17.78 -5.42
CA ASP A 55 -0.35 16.84 -6.54
C ASP A 55 -1.18 15.58 -6.20
N LEU A 56 -1.19 15.22 -4.91
CA LEU A 56 -1.92 14.08 -4.34
C LEU A 56 -2.64 14.52 -3.07
N MET A 57 -3.87 14.06 -2.88
CA MET A 57 -4.59 14.14 -1.61
C MET A 57 -5.02 12.73 -1.20
N LEU A 58 -4.59 12.27 -0.04
CA LEU A 58 -4.84 10.89 0.40
C LEU A 58 -5.14 10.78 1.88
N GLY A 59 -5.71 9.65 2.28
CA GLY A 59 -5.96 9.31 3.68
C GLY A 59 -7.37 8.79 3.89
N ASP A 60 -7.86 8.93 5.12
CA ASP A 60 -9.21 8.50 5.52
C ASP A 60 -10.17 9.70 5.52
N PHE A 61 -11.18 9.63 4.66
CA PHE A 61 -12.14 10.70 4.42
C PHE A 61 -13.41 10.55 5.27
N ASN A 62 -13.58 9.42 5.97
CA ASN A 62 -14.76 9.08 6.75
C ASN A 62 -16.10 9.35 6.04
N LEU A 63 -16.10 9.28 4.71
CA LEU A 63 -17.27 9.43 3.85
C LEU A 63 -17.07 8.67 2.55
N VAL A 64 -18.18 8.33 1.90
CA VAL A 64 -18.19 7.89 0.50
C VAL A 64 -18.82 8.95 -0.41
N GLU A 65 -18.33 9.04 -1.65
CA GLU A 65 -18.96 9.89 -2.66
C GLU A 65 -20.14 9.22 -3.36
N ASP A 66 -19.99 7.93 -3.69
CA ASP A 66 -20.98 7.17 -4.44
C ASP A 66 -21.46 5.98 -3.62
N ALA A 67 -22.74 5.62 -3.76
CA ALA A 67 -23.32 4.50 -3.02
C ALA A 67 -22.64 3.14 -3.30
N ILE A 68 -22.03 2.98 -4.48
CA ILE A 68 -21.28 1.77 -4.85
C ILE A 68 -20.08 1.50 -3.91
N ASP A 69 -19.58 2.54 -3.25
CA ASP A 69 -18.50 2.47 -2.27
C ASP A 69 -18.96 2.00 -0.89
N ARG A 70 -20.23 1.60 -0.73
CA ARG A 70 -20.75 0.98 0.49
C ARG A 70 -21.39 -0.37 0.24
N LEU A 71 -21.29 -1.23 1.25
CA LEU A 71 -22.02 -2.48 1.33
C LEU A 71 -22.60 -2.59 2.75
N PRO A 72 -23.94 -2.51 2.91
CA PRO A 72 -24.97 -2.30 1.88
C PRO A 72 -24.88 -0.93 1.16
N CYS A 73 -25.35 -0.89 -0.09
CA CYS A 73 -25.30 0.30 -0.94
C CYS A 73 -26.25 1.40 -0.46
N HIS A 74 -25.72 2.55 -0.06
CA HIS A 74 -26.50 3.76 0.25
C HIS A 74 -25.62 5.01 0.11
N ASN A 75 -26.26 6.17 -0.07
CA ASN A 75 -25.55 7.46 -0.15
C ASN A 75 -25.17 7.96 1.25
N ASP A 76 -24.11 8.77 1.31
CA ASP A 76 -23.76 9.59 2.47
C ASP A 76 -24.45 10.95 2.45
N ALA A 77 -24.23 11.75 3.50
CA ALA A 77 -24.77 13.09 3.61
C ALA A 77 -24.28 13.99 2.47
N GLN A 78 -25.20 14.32 1.56
CA GLN A 78 -24.89 15.07 0.32
C GLN A 78 -24.11 16.37 0.57
N ALA A 79 -24.39 17.08 1.67
CA ALA A 79 -23.69 18.32 1.98
C ALA A 79 -22.18 18.12 2.24
N ALA A 80 -21.79 17.03 2.89
CA ALA A 80 -20.38 16.70 3.11
C ALA A 80 -19.70 16.29 1.79
N VAL A 81 -20.37 15.45 0.99
CA VAL A 81 -19.91 15.02 -0.33
C VAL A 81 -19.69 16.23 -1.25
N THR A 82 -20.64 17.16 -1.28
CA THR A 82 -20.52 18.40 -2.06
C THR A 82 -19.36 19.26 -1.58
N SER A 83 -19.12 19.38 -0.27
CA SER A 83 -18.02 20.19 0.26
C SER A 83 -16.65 19.59 -0.09
N LEU A 84 -16.50 18.26 -0.05
CA LEU A 84 -15.30 17.59 -0.56
C LEU A 84 -15.12 17.80 -2.06
N SER A 85 -16.21 17.75 -2.84
CA SER A 85 -16.19 17.99 -4.29
C SER A 85 -15.75 19.41 -4.65
N GLU A 86 -16.23 20.40 -3.92
CA GLU A 86 -15.76 21.78 -4.09
C GLU A 86 -14.28 21.94 -3.74
N PHE A 87 -13.82 21.31 -2.65
CA PHE A 87 -12.42 21.40 -2.24
C PHE A 87 -11.48 20.74 -3.27
N ARG A 88 -11.81 19.53 -3.75
CA ARG A 88 -10.98 18.85 -4.75
C ARG A 88 -10.95 19.59 -6.10
N ALA A 89 -12.05 20.25 -6.44
CA ALA A 89 -12.18 21.01 -7.68
C ALA A 89 -11.21 22.21 -7.76
N LEU A 90 -10.77 22.75 -6.60
CA LEU A 90 -9.75 23.81 -6.56
C LEU A 90 -8.45 23.40 -7.27
N PHE A 91 -8.09 22.11 -7.23
CA PHE A 91 -6.84 21.59 -7.78
C PHE A 91 -7.07 20.53 -8.87
N GLN A 92 -8.32 20.35 -9.34
CA GLN A 92 -8.69 19.36 -10.34
C GLN A 92 -8.28 17.92 -9.95
N LEU A 93 -8.38 17.59 -8.66
CA LEU A 93 -8.03 16.25 -8.20
C LEU A 93 -9.15 15.26 -8.52
N GLU A 94 -8.77 14.10 -9.05
CA GLU A 94 -9.70 13.04 -9.45
C GLU A 94 -9.40 11.74 -8.70
N ASP A 95 -10.42 10.91 -8.50
CA ASP A 95 -10.29 9.58 -7.90
C ASP A 95 -9.72 8.59 -8.93
N GLY A 96 -8.40 8.43 -8.94
CA GLY A 96 -7.72 7.58 -9.92
C GLY A 96 -8.09 6.08 -9.79
N TRP A 97 -8.44 5.62 -8.59
CA TRP A 97 -8.91 4.23 -8.41
C TRP A 97 -10.27 4.02 -9.07
N ARG A 98 -11.23 4.94 -8.85
CA ARG A 98 -12.57 4.87 -9.46
C ARG A 98 -12.52 5.09 -10.98
N ASN A 99 -11.67 5.99 -11.46
CA ASN A 99 -11.43 6.17 -12.90
C ASN A 99 -10.93 4.87 -13.56
N THR A 100 -10.04 4.14 -12.88
CA THR A 100 -9.52 2.85 -13.36
C THR A 100 -10.55 1.72 -13.22
N ASN A 101 -11.43 1.79 -12.21
CA ASN A 101 -12.38 0.74 -11.87
C ASN A 101 -13.81 1.30 -11.73
N PRO A 102 -14.47 1.76 -12.83
CA PRO A 102 -15.71 2.54 -12.72
C PRO A 102 -16.87 1.79 -12.05
N THR A 103 -16.96 0.48 -12.26
CA THR A 103 -18.07 -0.36 -11.79
C THR A 103 -17.67 -1.38 -10.74
N SER A 104 -16.37 -1.48 -10.40
CA SER A 104 -15.89 -2.47 -9.45
C SER A 104 -16.19 -2.05 -8.01
N LYS A 105 -16.55 -3.02 -7.18
CA LYS A 105 -16.71 -2.89 -5.73
C LYS A 105 -15.47 -3.43 -5.05
N MET A 106 -14.81 -2.57 -4.30
CA MET A 106 -13.73 -2.92 -3.40
C MET A 106 -13.75 -1.91 -2.25
N PHE A 107 -13.55 -2.39 -1.04
CA PHE A 107 -13.71 -1.60 0.18
C PHE A 107 -12.40 -1.50 0.94
N SER A 108 -12.20 -0.37 1.60
CA SER A 108 -11.03 -0.09 2.40
C SER A 108 -11.27 -0.27 3.89
N PHE A 109 -12.52 -0.20 4.36
CA PHE A 109 -12.89 -0.27 5.76
C PHE A 109 -13.97 -1.32 6.02
N PHE A 110 -13.86 -2.00 7.17
CA PHE A 110 -14.86 -2.92 7.68
C PHE A 110 -15.31 -2.52 9.09
N GLN A 111 -16.61 -2.38 9.26
CA GLN A 111 -17.21 -2.08 10.54
C GLN A 111 -17.74 -3.35 11.21
N GLU A 112 -17.02 -3.85 12.22
CA GLU A 112 -17.38 -5.10 12.92
C GLU A 112 -18.79 -5.08 13.50
N SER A 113 -19.25 -3.95 14.04
CA SER A 113 -20.54 -3.85 14.74
C SER A 113 -21.76 -4.09 13.84
N THR A 114 -21.64 -3.76 12.56
CA THR A 114 -22.73 -3.81 11.57
C THR A 114 -22.44 -4.80 10.46
N GLY A 115 -21.21 -5.31 10.37
CA GLY A 115 -20.68 -6.05 9.23
C GLY A 115 -20.49 -5.19 7.98
N SER A 116 -20.77 -3.88 8.01
CA SER A 116 -20.76 -3.06 6.79
C SER A 116 -19.35 -2.79 6.29
N HIS A 117 -19.20 -2.72 4.96
CA HIS A 117 -17.95 -2.32 4.33
C HIS A 117 -18.08 -0.97 3.62
N SER A 118 -17.00 -0.20 3.56
CA SER A 118 -16.96 1.05 2.81
C SER A 118 -15.59 1.38 2.24
N ARG A 119 -15.55 2.19 1.16
CA ARG A 119 -14.31 2.75 0.59
C ARG A 119 -14.18 4.22 0.99
N ILE A 120 -13.67 4.42 2.20
CA ILE A 120 -13.47 5.73 2.85
C ILE A 120 -12.01 6.18 2.82
N ASP A 121 -11.08 5.26 2.62
CA ASP A 121 -9.69 5.56 2.34
C ASP A 121 -9.55 5.82 0.84
N ARG A 122 -9.04 6.99 0.46
CA ARG A 122 -9.00 7.42 -0.94
C ARG A 122 -7.67 8.08 -1.27
N ILE A 123 -7.35 8.06 -2.55
CA ILE A 123 -6.25 8.82 -3.14
C ILE A 123 -6.84 9.58 -4.32
N TYR A 124 -6.86 10.90 -4.20
CA TYR A 124 -7.14 11.81 -5.30
C TYR A 124 -5.83 12.35 -5.84
N SER A 125 -5.74 12.51 -7.15
CA SER A 125 -4.51 12.94 -7.82
C SER A 125 -4.79 13.97 -8.90
N SER A 126 -3.81 14.84 -9.13
CA SER A 126 -3.85 15.77 -10.26
C SER A 126 -3.88 15.00 -11.59
N PRO A 127 -4.31 15.65 -12.69
CA PRO A 127 -4.28 15.04 -14.02
C PRO A 127 -2.88 14.54 -14.43
N GLU A 128 -1.81 15.26 -14.07
CA GLU A 128 -0.42 14.88 -14.36
C GLU A 128 -0.04 13.58 -13.66
N ILE A 129 -0.41 13.45 -12.39
CA ILE A 129 -0.17 12.24 -11.62
C ILE A 129 -1.04 11.09 -12.17
N ASN A 130 -2.31 11.34 -12.51
CA ASN A 130 -3.19 10.32 -13.11
C ASN A 130 -2.62 9.73 -14.42
N ASN A 131 -2.00 10.56 -15.26
CA ASN A 131 -1.37 10.11 -16.51
C ASN A 131 -0.19 9.15 -16.30
N THR A 132 0.42 9.17 -15.11
CA THR A 132 1.58 8.34 -14.76
C THR A 132 1.29 7.33 -13.64
N GLY A 133 0.14 7.45 -13.00
CA GLY A 133 -0.38 6.59 -11.95
C GLY A 133 -0.84 5.25 -12.50
N ARG A 134 -0.35 4.17 -11.90
CA ARG A 134 -0.65 2.80 -12.28
C ARG A 134 -0.83 1.95 -11.03
N ASN A 135 -1.32 0.73 -11.21
CA ASN A 135 -1.42 -0.26 -10.14
C ASN A 135 -2.20 0.26 -8.91
N TRP A 136 -3.29 1.00 -9.15
CA TRP A 136 -4.21 1.42 -8.10
C TRP A 136 -4.76 0.20 -7.37
N ALA A 137 -4.47 0.09 -6.08
CA ALA A 137 -4.76 -1.11 -5.32
C ALA A 137 -5.35 -0.79 -3.93
N ILE A 138 -6.21 -1.70 -3.46
CA ILE A 138 -6.75 -1.71 -2.10
C ILE A 138 -6.42 -3.09 -1.54
N GLU A 139 -5.55 -3.16 -0.54
CA GLU A 139 -4.96 -4.42 -0.10
C GLU A 139 -4.94 -4.55 1.42
N PRO A 140 -5.12 -5.77 1.97
CA PRO A 140 -4.94 -6.00 3.39
C PRO A 140 -3.49 -5.73 3.80
N VAL A 141 -3.30 -5.24 5.01
CA VAL A 141 -1.99 -4.97 5.59
C VAL A 141 -1.62 -6.05 6.59
N GLY A 142 -0.32 -6.27 6.81
CA GLY A 142 0.19 -7.25 7.77
C GLY A 142 0.05 -6.84 9.25
N ILE A 143 -0.85 -5.90 9.55
CA ILE A 143 -1.15 -5.42 10.90
C ILE A 143 -2.64 -5.58 11.18
N LEU A 144 -3.00 -5.79 12.45
CA LEU A 144 -4.40 -5.89 12.84
C LEU A 144 -5.05 -4.51 12.79
N THR A 145 -5.93 -4.31 11.82
CA THR A 145 -6.74 -3.11 11.63
C THR A 145 -7.99 -3.47 10.84
N ASP A 146 -9.04 -2.70 11.06
CA ASP A 146 -10.28 -2.60 10.29
C ASP A 146 -10.11 -1.93 8.91
N HIS A 147 -8.95 -1.32 8.63
CA HIS A 147 -8.64 -0.68 7.35
C HIS A 147 -7.73 -1.53 6.44
N ARG A 148 -7.83 -1.29 5.14
CA ARG A 148 -6.96 -1.81 4.08
C ARG A 148 -6.18 -0.65 3.48
N MET A 149 -4.94 -0.92 3.08
CA MET A 149 -4.08 0.08 2.47
C MET A 149 -4.54 0.38 1.05
N VAL A 150 -4.74 1.65 0.76
CA VAL A 150 -4.94 2.16 -0.60
C VAL A 150 -3.60 2.66 -1.12
N SER A 151 -3.23 2.28 -2.33
CA SER A 151 -1.93 2.63 -2.92
C SER A 151 -2.03 2.87 -4.43
N VAL A 152 -1.06 3.63 -4.93
CA VAL A 152 -0.83 3.89 -6.36
C VAL A 152 0.67 3.91 -6.61
N GLU A 153 1.09 3.38 -7.76
CA GLU A 153 2.45 3.54 -8.27
C GLU A 153 2.50 4.72 -9.24
N VAL A 154 3.23 5.76 -8.88
CA VAL A 154 3.42 6.93 -9.75
C VAL A 154 4.80 6.87 -10.38
N ILE A 155 4.84 6.89 -11.70
CA ILE A 155 6.09 6.79 -12.46
C ILE A 155 6.62 8.18 -12.79
N ASP A 156 7.85 8.45 -12.35
CA ASP A 156 8.59 9.58 -12.89
C ASP A 156 9.13 9.28 -14.30
N GLN A 157 8.55 9.90 -15.31
CA GLN A 157 9.01 9.75 -16.69
C GLN A 157 10.43 10.31 -16.92
N LYS A 158 10.91 11.18 -16.03
CA LYS A 158 12.23 11.82 -16.11
C LYS A 158 13.27 11.14 -15.22
N ALA A 159 12.88 10.14 -14.43
CA ALA A 159 13.83 9.43 -13.58
C ALA A 159 14.80 8.60 -14.43
N PRO A 160 16.11 8.63 -14.12
CA PRO A 160 17.08 7.76 -14.76
C PRO A 160 16.77 6.31 -14.41
N TYR A 161 17.27 5.39 -15.23
CA TYR A 161 17.20 3.97 -14.92
C TYR A 161 17.93 3.68 -13.60
N ILE A 162 17.17 3.29 -12.57
CA ILE A 162 17.71 2.78 -11.32
C ILE A 162 17.86 1.25 -11.47
N GLY A 163 19.10 0.77 -11.40
CA GLY A 163 19.40 -0.66 -11.47
C GLY A 163 18.81 -1.46 -10.30
N ARG A 164 19.02 -2.78 -10.31
CA ARG A 164 18.41 -3.73 -9.35
C ARG A 164 18.78 -3.54 -7.86
N GLY A 165 19.64 -2.59 -7.54
CA GLY A 165 20.15 -2.37 -6.18
C GLY A 165 21.03 -3.51 -5.68
N ARG A 166 21.29 -3.50 -4.36
CA ARG A 166 21.98 -4.60 -3.68
C ARG A 166 21.00 -5.72 -3.39
N TRP A 167 21.42 -6.96 -3.60
CA TRP A 167 20.59 -8.12 -3.27
C TRP A 167 20.33 -8.19 -1.75
N THR A 168 19.09 -8.48 -1.38
CA THR A 168 18.67 -8.78 -0.01
C THR A 168 17.87 -10.07 0.02
N MET A 169 17.95 -10.80 1.14
CA MET A 169 17.10 -11.96 1.37
C MET A 169 15.65 -11.52 1.54
N PRO A 170 14.67 -12.16 0.84
CA PRO A 170 13.26 -11.88 1.06
C PRO A 170 12.86 -12.10 2.52
N LEU A 171 12.20 -11.11 3.12
CA LEU A 171 11.90 -11.11 4.57
C LEU A 171 11.07 -12.32 5.02
N HIS A 172 10.14 -12.79 4.18
CA HIS A 172 9.30 -13.95 4.49
C HIS A 172 10.09 -15.27 4.61
N LEU A 173 11.30 -15.35 4.04
CA LEU A 173 12.16 -16.53 4.14
C LEU A 173 13.00 -16.55 5.42
N ILE A 174 13.07 -15.45 6.17
CA ILE A 174 13.83 -15.38 7.44
C ILE A 174 13.35 -16.45 8.43
N ARG A 175 12.04 -16.74 8.44
CA ARG A 175 11.41 -17.71 9.34
C ARG A 175 11.18 -19.09 8.69
N ASP A 176 11.70 -19.32 7.48
CA ASP A 176 11.54 -20.60 6.80
C ASP A 176 12.43 -21.67 7.46
N LYS A 177 11.81 -22.69 8.07
CA LYS A 177 12.54 -23.72 8.82
C LYS A 177 13.53 -24.51 7.95
N ILE A 178 13.13 -24.83 6.72
CA ILE A 178 13.96 -25.62 5.79
C ILE A 178 15.22 -24.84 5.43
N LEU A 179 15.07 -23.55 5.07
CA LEU A 179 16.20 -22.67 4.79
C LEU A 179 17.06 -22.45 6.04
N GLY A 180 16.45 -22.28 7.21
CA GLY A 180 17.15 -22.13 8.48
C GLY A 180 18.06 -23.32 8.80
N GLU A 181 17.57 -24.54 8.62
CA GLU A 181 18.36 -25.77 8.80
C GLU A 181 19.52 -25.87 7.79
N GLU A 182 19.30 -25.48 6.54
CA GLU A 182 20.34 -25.48 5.50
C GLU A 182 21.44 -24.45 5.81
N ILE A 183 21.06 -23.22 6.16
CA ILE A 183 22.00 -22.16 6.57
C ILE A 183 22.77 -22.58 7.82
N HIS A 184 22.13 -23.26 8.77
CA HIS A 184 22.81 -23.77 9.96
C HIS A 184 23.90 -24.79 9.60
N LYS A 185 23.62 -25.75 8.71
CA LYS A 185 24.62 -26.70 8.20
C LYS A 185 25.79 -26.02 7.49
N LEU A 186 25.48 -25.02 6.64
CA LEU A 186 26.50 -24.19 5.99
C LEU A 186 27.36 -23.44 7.02
N GLY A 187 26.76 -22.97 8.11
CA GLY A 187 27.46 -22.28 9.20
C GLY A 187 28.40 -23.20 9.98
N LEU A 188 27.98 -24.44 10.27
CA LEU A 188 28.83 -25.46 10.88
C LEU A 188 30.04 -25.79 9.99
N THR A 189 29.81 -25.94 8.68
CA THR A 189 30.88 -26.17 7.71
C THR A 189 31.90 -25.03 7.70
N LEU A 190 31.41 -23.78 7.70
CA LEU A 190 32.27 -22.59 7.80
C LEU A 190 33.09 -22.59 9.09
N GLN A 191 32.48 -22.95 10.23
CA GLN A 191 33.16 -23.00 11.51
C GLN A 191 34.32 -24.02 11.49
N ASP A 192 34.07 -25.22 10.95
CA ASP A 192 35.09 -26.26 10.80
C ASP A 192 36.22 -25.83 9.85
N ASP A 193 35.87 -25.15 8.75
CA ASP A 193 36.85 -24.62 7.80
C ASP A 193 37.73 -23.52 8.41
N LEU A 194 37.15 -22.66 9.25
CA LEU A 194 37.89 -21.61 9.95
C LEU A 194 38.88 -22.19 10.96
N GLU A 195 38.47 -23.18 11.76
CA GLU A 195 39.38 -23.82 12.72
C GLU A 195 40.50 -24.60 12.02
N ARG A 196 40.21 -25.31 10.93
CA ARG A 196 41.24 -26.00 10.12
C ARG A 196 42.28 -25.04 9.53
N ASN A 197 41.87 -23.82 9.18
CA ASN A 197 42.74 -22.83 8.53
C ASN A 197 43.38 -21.82 9.48
N LYS A 198 43.14 -21.94 10.79
CA LYS A 198 43.59 -20.98 11.82
C LYS A 198 45.10 -20.71 11.80
N HIS A 199 45.90 -21.72 11.47
CA HIS A 199 47.36 -21.64 11.46
C HIS A 199 47.98 -21.73 10.06
N ASN A 200 47.18 -21.95 9.01
CA ASN A 200 47.65 -22.19 7.63
C ASN A 200 46.97 -21.25 6.62
N ARG A 201 46.93 -19.95 6.95
CA ARG A 201 46.27 -18.93 6.11
C ARG A 201 47.08 -18.66 4.83
N THR A 202 46.38 -18.61 3.69
CA THR A 202 46.92 -18.15 2.41
C THR A 202 46.07 -17.02 1.81
N GLU A 203 46.49 -16.44 0.68
CA GLU A 203 45.70 -15.42 -0.03
C GLU A 203 44.39 -16.00 -0.58
N GLU A 204 44.41 -17.26 -0.99
CA GLU A 204 43.26 -18.00 -1.55
C GLU A 204 42.41 -18.66 -0.46
N ASN A 205 42.99 -18.88 0.73
CA ASN A 205 42.35 -19.61 1.82
C ASN A 205 42.52 -18.86 3.14
N ASN A 206 41.60 -17.94 3.40
CA ASN A 206 41.57 -17.11 4.59
C ASN A 206 40.13 -16.87 5.07
N PRO A 207 39.93 -16.37 6.31
CA PRO A 207 38.61 -16.15 6.87
C PRO A 207 37.69 -15.27 6.01
N GLN A 208 38.22 -14.27 5.30
CA GLN A 208 37.42 -13.38 4.46
C GLN A 208 36.88 -14.12 3.22
N ILE A 209 37.71 -14.94 2.57
CA ILE A 209 37.31 -15.76 1.42
C ILE A 209 36.30 -16.83 1.85
N LEU A 210 36.55 -17.54 2.95
CA LEU A 210 35.63 -18.55 3.48
C LEU A 210 34.28 -17.94 3.86
N PHE A 211 34.27 -16.77 4.51
CA PHE A 211 33.04 -16.08 4.86
C PHE A 211 32.28 -15.58 3.62
N LYS A 212 33.00 -15.13 2.57
CA LYS A 212 32.38 -14.78 1.28
C LYS A 212 31.74 -16.01 0.64
N GLN A 213 32.43 -17.14 0.58
CA GLN A 213 31.91 -18.39 0.02
C GLN A 213 30.68 -18.87 0.79
N PHE A 214 30.69 -18.78 2.11
CA PHE A 214 29.51 -19.04 2.94
C PHE A 214 28.33 -18.14 2.55
N LYS A 215 28.53 -16.82 2.42
CA LYS A 215 27.46 -15.90 1.99
C LYS A 215 26.94 -16.23 0.59
N ASP A 216 27.82 -16.56 -0.34
CA ASP A 216 27.44 -16.94 -1.71
C ASP A 216 26.57 -18.22 -1.70
N SER A 217 26.94 -19.20 -0.88
CA SER A 217 26.15 -20.42 -0.65
C SER A 217 24.80 -20.14 -0.01
N VAL A 218 24.73 -19.24 0.99
CA VAL A 218 23.47 -18.80 1.61
C VAL A 218 22.57 -18.12 0.58
N ILE A 219 23.12 -17.26 -0.29
CA ILE A 219 22.37 -16.61 -1.37
C ILE A 219 21.80 -17.66 -2.34
N ALA A 220 22.61 -18.66 -2.71
CA ALA A 220 22.19 -19.73 -3.60
C ALA A 220 21.05 -20.58 -2.98
N ALA A 221 21.21 -21.03 -1.74
CA ALA A 221 20.19 -21.76 -0.98
C ALA A 221 18.88 -20.95 -0.89
N THR A 222 18.98 -19.67 -0.52
CA THR A 222 17.85 -18.74 -0.43
C THR A 222 17.12 -18.64 -1.77
N ARG A 223 17.84 -18.48 -2.90
CA ARG A 223 17.24 -18.40 -4.24
C ARG A 223 16.52 -19.69 -4.63
N THR A 224 17.11 -20.84 -4.32
CA THR A 224 16.49 -22.15 -4.56
C THR A 224 15.20 -22.30 -3.76
N ARG A 225 15.23 -21.95 -2.47
CA ARG A 225 14.03 -21.98 -1.61
C ARG A 225 12.95 -21.00 -2.11
N ALA A 226 13.35 -19.78 -2.46
CA ALA A 226 12.46 -18.73 -2.97
C ALA A 226 11.69 -19.19 -4.21
N ARG A 227 12.36 -19.86 -5.17
CA ARG A 227 11.74 -20.40 -6.39
C ARG A 227 10.63 -21.42 -6.11
N ILE A 228 10.63 -22.05 -4.94
CA ILE A 228 9.62 -23.04 -4.54
C ILE A 228 8.51 -22.39 -3.71
N ALA A 229 8.88 -21.54 -2.75
CA ALA A 229 7.95 -20.95 -1.79
C ALA A 229 7.12 -19.81 -2.40
N ILE A 230 7.76 -18.90 -3.13
CA ILE A 230 7.11 -17.68 -3.65
C ILE A 230 5.95 -18.02 -4.60
N PRO A 231 6.11 -18.88 -5.62
CA PRO A 231 5.01 -19.15 -6.55
C PRO A 231 3.77 -19.76 -5.87
N LYS A 232 3.97 -20.57 -4.81
CA LYS A 232 2.85 -21.16 -4.06
C LYS A 232 2.09 -20.09 -3.30
N MET A 233 2.80 -19.19 -2.62
CA MET A 233 2.21 -18.04 -1.93
C MET A 233 1.49 -17.12 -2.92
N ASP A 234 2.14 -16.76 -4.02
CA ASP A 234 1.55 -15.91 -5.06
C ASP A 234 0.27 -16.52 -5.65
N GLN A 235 0.26 -17.85 -5.86
CA GLN A 235 -0.93 -18.55 -6.33
C GLN A 235 -2.06 -18.52 -5.30
N GLN A 236 -1.76 -18.65 -4.00
CA GLN A 236 -2.75 -18.53 -2.93
C GLN A 236 -3.31 -17.10 -2.86
N ILE A 237 -2.44 -16.09 -2.86
CA ILE A 237 -2.84 -14.67 -2.88
C ILE A 237 -3.72 -14.39 -4.09
N LYS A 238 -3.32 -14.85 -5.28
CA LYS A 238 -4.10 -14.66 -6.51
C LYS A 238 -5.47 -15.33 -6.41
N ARG A 239 -5.55 -16.56 -5.90
CA ARG A 239 -6.83 -17.25 -5.68
C ARG A 239 -7.73 -16.47 -4.75
N LEU A 240 -7.23 -16.05 -3.58
CA LEU A 240 -8.00 -15.28 -2.60
C LEU A 240 -8.50 -13.96 -3.19
N LYS A 241 -7.64 -13.23 -3.90
CA LYS A 241 -8.02 -11.98 -4.59
C LYS A 241 -9.11 -12.21 -5.63
N THR A 242 -8.98 -13.24 -6.47
CA THR A 242 -10.00 -13.57 -7.48
C THR A 242 -11.32 -13.99 -6.84
N THR A 243 -11.29 -14.79 -5.77
CA THR A 243 -12.50 -15.16 -5.04
C THR A 243 -13.18 -13.93 -4.47
N LEU A 244 -12.44 -13.07 -3.76
CA LEU A 244 -12.97 -11.84 -3.18
C LEU A 244 -13.60 -10.94 -4.26
N ASP A 245 -12.89 -10.69 -5.35
CA ASP A 245 -13.38 -9.89 -6.48
C ASP A 245 -14.67 -10.49 -7.06
N SER A 246 -14.69 -11.80 -7.30
CA SER A 246 -15.87 -12.49 -7.83
C SER A 246 -17.07 -12.39 -6.89
N THR A 247 -16.87 -12.51 -5.57
CA THR A 247 -17.94 -12.40 -4.58
C THR A 247 -18.50 -10.99 -4.52
N LEU A 248 -17.65 -9.96 -4.40
CA LEU A 248 -18.10 -8.58 -4.25
C LEU A 248 -18.82 -8.07 -5.50
N ASN A 249 -18.33 -8.48 -6.68
CA ASN A 249 -18.83 -8.03 -7.97
C ASN A 249 -19.89 -8.96 -8.61
N ASN A 250 -20.26 -10.08 -7.99
CA ASN A 250 -21.32 -10.96 -8.50
C ASN A 250 -22.69 -10.25 -8.46
N PRO A 251 -23.39 -10.08 -9.60
CA PRO A 251 -24.72 -9.46 -9.62
C PRO A 251 -25.82 -10.34 -9.00
N ASP A 252 -25.62 -11.66 -8.95
CA ASP A 252 -26.62 -12.62 -8.47
C ASP A 252 -26.65 -12.74 -6.94
N LEU A 253 -25.59 -12.29 -6.27
CA LEU A 253 -25.51 -12.28 -4.80
C LEU A 253 -26.13 -11.01 -4.23
N ASN A 254 -26.97 -11.18 -3.22
CA ASN A 254 -27.54 -10.08 -2.47
C ASN A 254 -26.50 -9.47 -1.49
N SER A 255 -26.85 -8.37 -0.83
CA SER A 255 -25.88 -7.68 0.04
C SER A 255 -25.47 -8.52 1.25
N GLU A 256 -26.41 -9.27 1.84
CA GLU A 256 -26.16 -10.11 3.03
C GLU A 256 -25.20 -11.26 2.71
N GLU A 257 -25.41 -11.95 1.59
CA GLU A 257 -24.51 -13.03 1.11
C GLU A 257 -23.09 -12.53 0.83
N LYS A 258 -22.97 -11.29 0.33
CA LYS A 258 -21.68 -10.64 0.12
C LYS A 258 -20.99 -10.27 1.43
N LEU A 259 -21.76 -9.80 2.42
CA LEU A 259 -21.24 -9.46 3.75
C LEU A 259 -20.67 -10.70 4.46
N GLU A 260 -21.42 -11.79 4.50
CA GLU A 260 -20.97 -13.05 5.09
C GLU A 260 -19.69 -13.56 4.42
N SER A 261 -19.69 -13.58 3.09
CA SER A 261 -18.56 -14.10 2.31
C SER A 261 -17.31 -13.22 2.41
N ALA A 262 -17.47 -11.89 2.44
CA ALA A 262 -16.35 -10.95 2.55
C ALA A 262 -15.72 -10.97 3.96
N SER A 263 -16.53 -11.16 4.99
CA SER A 263 -16.07 -11.27 6.38
C SER A 263 -15.18 -12.51 6.60
N LEU A 264 -15.45 -13.61 5.91
CA LEU A 264 -14.61 -14.83 5.95
C LEU A 264 -13.26 -14.69 5.25
N MET A 265 -13.08 -13.64 4.44
CA MET A 265 -11.87 -13.40 3.65
C MET A 265 -11.02 -12.24 4.22
N GLN A 266 -11.34 -11.78 5.43
CA GLN A 266 -10.55 -10.82 6.21
C GLN A 266 -9.38 -11.51 6.91
#